data_AF-A0A0N1CEM8-F1
#
_entry.id   AF-A0A0N1CEM8-F1
#
_cell.length_a   1.000
_cell.length_b   1.000
_cell.length_c   1.000
_cell.angle_alpha   90.00
_cell.angle_beta   90.00
_cell.angle_gamma   90.00
#
_symmetry.space_group_name_H-M   'P 1'
#
loop_
_entity.id
_entity.type
_entity.pdbx_description
1 polymer ?
#
loop_
_entity_poly.entity_id
_entity_poly.type
_entity_poly.pdbx_seq_one_letter_code
_entity_poly.pdbx_strand_id
1 'polypeptide(L)'
;MASQILDLIPHTVLAGRTARTAAARSSELGVQIMTMGQLVARLAGGLLRPVDLEVLQEAISAALPVVDMGELERSSCCPGCRAR
;
A
#
# COMPACT_ATOMS: atom_id res chain seq x y z
N MET A 1 7.44 -1.88 22.73
CA MET A 1 6.57 -0.71 22.50
C MET A 1 5.54 -1.11 21.47
N ALA A 2 4.34 -1.47 21.93
CA ALA A 2 3.28 -2.01 21.10
C ALA A 2 2.70 -0.89 20.24
N SER A 3 3.15 -0.80 18.99
CA SER A 3 2.54 0.06 17.99
C SER A 3 1.14 -0.50 17.70
N GLN A 4 0.14 0.01 18.43
CA GLN A 4 -1.27 -0.26 18.16
C GLN A 4 -1.63 0.55 16.93
N ILE A 5 -1.63 -0.13 15.78
CA ILE A 5 -2.03 0.49 14.52
C ILE A 5 -3.55 0.59 14.56
N LEU A 6 -4.04 1.81 14.73
CA LEU A 6 -5.46 2.08 14.78
C LEU A 6 -6.00 2.04 13.35
N ASP A 7 -6.54 0.87 12.96
CA ASP A 7 -7.11 0.65 11.63
C ASP A 7 -8.53 1.23 11.56
N LEU A 8 -8.65 2.41 10.95
CA LEU A 8 -9.95 2.99 10.60
C LEU A 8 -10.33 2.57 9.18
N ILE A 9 -11.49 1.92 9.03
CA ILE A 9 -12.01 1.41 7.75
C ILE A 9 -13.16 2.29 7.23
N PRO A 10 -12.88 3.34 6.44
CA PRO A 10 -13.88 4.11 5.73
C PRO A 10 -14.61 3.26 4.66
N HIS A 11 -15.92 3.45 4.58
CA HIS A 11 -16.82 2.80 3.62
C HIS A 11 -16.78 3.46 2.23
N THR A 12 -16.21 4.66 2.09
CA THR A 12 -16.03 5.35 0.80
C THR A 12 -14.62 5.95 0.67
N VAL A 13 -14.21 6.22 -0.58
CA VAL A 13 -12.94 6.88 -0.87
C VAL A 13 -12.87 8.27 -0.23
N LEU A 14 -13.97 9.04 -0.26
CA LEU A 14 -14.02 10.36 0.35
C LEU A 14 -13.85 10.30 1.87
N ALA A 15 -14.55 9.37 2.54
CA ALA A 15 -14.40 9.16 3.99
C ALA A 15 -12.95 8.79 4.37
N GLY A 16 -12.25 8.03 3.52
CA GLY A 16 -10.83 7.73 3.76
C GLY A 16 -9.91 8.92 3.57
N ARG A 17 -10.19 9.79 2.61
CA ARG A 17 -9.42 11.03 2.42
C ARG A 17 -9.63 11.98 3.60
N THR A 18 -10.88 12.20 4.01
CA THR A 18 -11.18 13.10 5.13
C THR A 18 -10.57 12.60 6.44
N ALA A 19 -10.63 11.29 6.71
CA ALA A 19 -9.98 10.71 7.88
C ALA A 19 -8.46 10.90 7.87
N ARG A 20 -7.78 10.70 6.73
CA ARG A 20 -6.32 10.95 6.63
C ARG A 20 -5.99 12.42 6.88
N THR A 21 -6.81 13.33 6.35
CA THR A 21 -6.60 14.76 6.59
C THR A 21 -6.83 15.15 8.06
N ALA A 22 -7.78 14.49 8.74
CA ALA A 22 -8.03 14.72 10.16
C ALA A 22 -6.85 14.23 11.01
N ALA A 23 -6.38 13.00 10.80
CA ALA A 23 -5.22 12.44 11.49
C ALA A 23 -3.96 13.30 11.29
N ALA A 24 -3.73 13.77 10.05
CA ALA A 24 -2.61 14.67 9.76
C ALA A 24 -2.72 16.01 10.52
N ARG A 25 -3.92 16.59 10.64
CA ARG A 25 -4.15 17.82 11.41
C ARG A 25 -3.94 17.60 12.92
N SER A 26 -4.32 16.44 13.42
CA SER A 26 -4.10 16.04 14.82
C SER A 26 -2.65 15.66 15.13
N SER A 27 -1.74 15.68 14.13
CA SER A 27 -0.37 15.19 14.26
C SER A 27 -0.29 13.75 14.79
N GLU A 28 -1.28 12.93 14.43
CA GLU A 28 -1.31 11.52 14.80
C GLU A 28 -0.30 10.74 13.96
N LEU A 29 0.65 10.08 14.63
CA LEU A 29 1.67 9.26 14.01
C LEU A 29 1.35 7.78 14.19
N GLY A 30 1.72 6.96 13.19
CA GLY A 30 1.51 5.50 13.24
C GLY A 30 0.07 5.05 12.96
N VAL A 31 -0.81 5.96 12.52
CA VAL A 31 -2.21 5.63 12.18
C VAL A 31 -2.30 5.13 10.75
N GLN A 32 -2.97 4.00 10.55
CA GLN A 32 -3.20 3.43 9.25
C GLN A 32 -4.70 3.52 8.87
N ILE A 33 -4.98 4.28 7.81
CA ILE A 33 -6.35 4.48 7.32
C ILE A 33 -6.45 3.85 5.95
N MET A 34 -7.30 2.84 5.81
CA MET A 34 -7.47 2.07 4.57
C MET A 34 -8.94 1.73 4.32
N THR A 35 -9.41 1.78 3.07
CA THR A 35 -10.78 1.36 2.78
C THR A 35 -10.95 -0.15 2.96
N MET A 36 -12.20 -0.61 3.07
CA MET A 36 -12.50 -2.05 3.17
C MET A 36 -11.87 -2.84 2.01
N GLY A 37 -11.92 -2.33 0.78
CA GLY A 37 -11.29 -2.98 -0.36
C GLY A 37 -9.77 -3.12 -0.21
N GLN A 38 -9.10 -2.13 0.39
CA GLN A 38 -7.66 -2.19 0.66
C GLN A 38 -7.32 -3.22 1.74
N LEU A 39 -8.16 -3.34 2.77
CA LEU A 39 -8.03 -4.36 3.81
C LEU A 39 -8.23 -5.77 3.23
N VAL A 40 -9.28 -5.97 2.43
CA VAL A 40 -9.54 -7.26 1.78
C VAL A 40 -8.41 -7.64 0.83
N ALA A 41 -7.88 -6.70 0.04
CA ALA A 41 -6.72 -6.96 -0.83
C ALA A 41 -5.49 -7.38 -0.03
N ARG A 42 -5.23 -6.71 1.10
CA ARG A 42 -4.16 -7.08 2.02
C ARG A 42 -4.36 -8.51 2.57
N LEU A 43 -5.56 -8.85 3.02
CA LEU A 43 -5.87 -10.17 3.56
C LEU A 43 -5.79 -11.27 2.49
N ALA A 44 -6.25 -10.98 1.27
CA ALA A 44 -6.12 -11.88 0.12
C ALA A 44 -4.65 -12.11 -0.26
N GLY A 45 -3.80 -11.10 -0.07
CA GLY A 45 -2.35 -11.20 -0.22
C GLY A 45 -1.62 -11.83 0.97
N GLY A 46 -2.33 -12.29 2.02
CA GLY A 46 -1.74 -12.93 3.19
C GLY A 46 -1.03 -11.98 4.17
N LEU A 47 -1.17 -10.66 4.00
CA LEU A 47 -0.46 -9.65 4.76
C LEU A 47 -1.23 -9.27 6.04
N LEU A 48 -1.15 -10.11 7.09
CA LEU A 48 -1.87 -9.86 8.36
C LEU A 48 -1.35 -8.64 9.15
N ARG A 49 -0.17 -8.12 8.79
CA ARG A 49 0.45 -6.95 9.43
C ARG A 49 0.91 -5.98 8.35
N PRO A 50 1.09 -4.70 8.69
CA PRO A 50 1.69 -3.75 7.77
C PRO A 50 3.08 -4.23 7.41
N VAL A 51 3.30 -4.37 6.11
CA VAL A 51 4.62 -4.68 5.57
C VAL A 51 5.41 -3.38 5.55
N ASP A 52 6.66 -3.46 5.98
CA ASP A 52 7.60 -2.35 5.86
C ASP A 52 7.82 -2.01 4.38
N LEU A 53 7.84 -0.73 4.05
CA LEU A 53 7.91 -0.27 2.65
C LEU A 53 9.27 -0.58 2.01
N GLU A 54 10.36 -0.60 2.79
CA GLU A 54 11.70 -0.92 2.31
C GLU A 54 11.79 -2.41 2.01
N VAL A 55 11.31 -3.24 2.94
CA VAL A 55 11.24 -4.70 2.77
C VAL A 55 10.34 -5.09 1.60
N LEU A 56 9.19 -4.43 1.44
CA LEU A 56 8.29 -4.67 0.33
C LEU A 56 8.94 -4.30 -1.01
N GLN A 57 9.61 -3.15 -1.09
CA GLN A 57 10.31 -2.74 -2.29
C GLN A 57 11.43 -3.71 -2.65
N GLU A 58 12.23 -4.14 -1.68
CA GLU A 58 13.30 -5.11 -1.90
C GLU A 58 12.77 -6.45 -2.41
N ALA A 59 11.70 -6.97 -1.78
CA ALA A 59 11.05 -8.20 -2.19
C ALA A 59 10.46 -8.11 -3.62
N ILE A 60 9.80 -6.99 -3.94
CA ILE A 60 9.27 -6.76 -5.30
C ILE A 60 10.43 -6.65 -6.30
N SER A 61 11.46 -5.86 -6.02
CA SER A 61 12.63 -5.70 -6.89
C SER A 61 13.37 -7.01 -7.13
N ALA A 62 13.41 -7.91 -6.14
CA ALA A 62 14.00 -9.24 -6.29
C ALA A 62 13.11 -10.20 -7.10
N ALA A 63 11.79 -10.06 -7.01
CA ALA A 63 10.83 -10.92 -7.72
C ALA A 63 10.63 -10.52 -9.19
N LEU A 64 10.67 -9.21 -9.49
CA LEU A 64 10.43 -8.66 -10.84
C LEU A 64 11.25 -9.32 -11.96
N PRO A 65 12.56 -9.61 -11.80
CA PRO A 65 13.36 -10.23 -12.85
C PRO A 65 13.04 -11.70 -13.13
N VAL A 66 12.38 -12.38 -12.19
CA VAL A 66 12.13 -13.84 -12.22
C VAL A 66 10.69 -14.15 -12.62
N VAL A 67 9.78 -13.19 -12.44
CA VAL A 67 8.36 -13.33 -12.77
C VAL A 67 8.13 -12.95 -14.23
N ASP A 68 7.65 -13.89 -15.04
CA ASP A 68 7.13 -13.58 -16.37
C ASP A 68 5.87 -12.72 -16.23
N MET A 69 6.03 -11.41 -16.44
CA MET A 69 4.96 -10.43 -16.32
C MET A 69 4.04 -10.38 -17.56
N GLY A 70 4.29 -11.18 -18.60
CA GLY A 70 3.41 -11.30 -19.76
C GLY A 70 3.04 -9.94 -20.40
N GLU A 71 1.75 -9.58 -20.43
CA GLU A 71 1.27 -8.30 -20.98
C GLU A 71 1.64 -7.07 -20.11
N LEU A 72 2.03 -7.25 -18.84
CA LEU A 72 2.51 -6.17 -17.98
C LEU A 72 3.93 -5.67 -18.36
N GLU A 73 4.77 -6.53 -18.94
CA GLU A 73 6.04 -6.11 -19.58
C GLU A 73 5.78 -5.08 -20.67
N ARG A 74 4.70 -5.29 -21.44
CA ARG A 74 4.35 -4.45 -22.59
C ARG A 74 3.73 -3.11 -22.17
N SER A 75 3.05 -3.07 -21.02
CA SER A 75 2.53 -1.83 -20.41
C SER A 75 3.53 -1.11 -19.50
N SER A 76 4.68 -1.73 -19.17
CA SER A 76 5.83 -1.06 -18.55
C SER A 76 6.42 0.04 -19.43
N CYS A 77 6.11 0.04 -20.74
CA CYS A 77 6.34 1.15 -21.66
C CYS A 77 5.34 2.31 -21.42
N CYS A 78 5.08 2.66 -20.17
CA CYS A 78 4.35 3.87 -19.82
C CYS A 78 5.25 5.10 -20.06
N PRO A 79 4.70 6.20 -20.61
CA PRO A 79 5.47 7.42 -20.81
C PRO A 79 5.87 7.99 -19.44
N GLY A 80 7.12 7.74 -19.02
CA GLY A 80 7.64 8.15 -17.71
C GLY A 80 8.72 7.22 -17.12
N CYS A 81 8.87 6.00 -17.62
CA CYS A 81 9.93 5.11 -17.15
C CYS A 81 11.32 5.66 -17.57
N ARG A 82 12.14 6.08 -16.60
CA ARG A 82 13.56 6.35 -16.86
C ARG A 82 14.27 5.00 -16.96
N ALA A 83 14.74 4.66 -18.16
CA ALA A 83 15.77 3.64 -18.31
C ALA A 83 16.99 4.07 -17.48
N ARG A 84 17.25 3.34 -16.40
CA ARG A 84 18.53 3.38 -15.70
C ARG A 84 19.25 2.08 -15.98
#